data_AF-A0A832J5F7-F1
#
_entry.id   AF-A0A832J5F7-F1
#
_cell.length_a   1.000
_cell.length_b   1.000
_cell.length_c   1.000
_cell.angle_alpha   90.00
_cell.angle_beta   90.00
_cell.angle_gamma   90.00
#
_symmetry.space_group_name_H-M   'P 1'
#
loop_
_entity.id
_entity.type
_entity.pdbx_description
1 polymer ?
#
loop_
_entity_poly.entity_id
_entity_poly.type
_entity_poly.pdbx_seq_one_letter_code
_entity_poly.pdbx_strand_id
1 'polypeptide(L)'
;MTEHRSELLMPAGNLRKLKMAILYGADAVYLGTPDMSLRTKSQFSLEEVIEGVEFCHAHGKRSYLTLNLFSHNKDIPKLHEYVETVRKVKPDGLIIADPGVFQFVKTHAPEIPLHISTQSNVSSWLSVKFWQDLGAELVVLAREVSFKELCEIREKCPDIKLEAFVHGAMCMTYSGRCLLSNFMSERGANQGNCANSCRWNYKFHLRLKDGTVQELNVTDENADMFEFLLEEGCRPGDLLPIEEDARGSYILNSKDLCIMPKLDEYLRIGVDSLKVEGRGKSEYYAAIVARAYRMAIDDYYADPENWNPLPYMRELESVGNRGYTLAFHDGRLTNYAHDYEHTAAMAQWEYAGVVSEVTEDAFLVEVKNKLEAGEVLDFVSPIARETVLLRMYDFEDAATGEKKDVIHGGTRTTIRIPFSLFDHEDPEVLRARFPQYSVMRKERALTEEQWARIRLDKLTQGLEINGKENEKAYSKRRDELIEKIEENTNDRRFKTNRVGVEGCCGKGCNGCLIFWQDDQYARAREVLLKRKQGEQLTRAEATELKLPAAE
;
A
#
# COMPACT_ATOMS: atom_id res chain seq x y z
N MET A 1 -24.02 -4.36 -22.41
CA MET A 1 -22.93 -4.21 -21.43
C MET A 1 -22.77 -5.56 -20.77
N THR A 2 -21.66 -6.23 -20.99
CA THR A 2 -21.38 -7.54 -20.39
C THR A 2 -21.47 -7.44 -18.87
N GLU A 3 -22.20 -8.36 -18.21
CA GLU A 3 -22.33 -8.51 -16.74
C GLU A 3 -21.00 -8.85 -16.03
N HIS A 4 -19.87 -8.70 -16.72
CA HIS A 4 -18.54 -9.05 -16.23
C HIS A 4 -17.96 -7.88 -15.44
N ARG A 5 -17.67 -8.14 -14.16
CA ARG A 5 -17.06 -7.19 -13.22
C ARG A 5 -15.79 -7.82 -12.65
N SER A 6 -14.67 -7.11 -12.75
CA SER A 6 -13.39 -7.57 -12.21
C SER A 6 -13.46 -7.77 -10.69
N GLU A 7 -12.92 -8.89 -10.24
CA GLU A 7 -12.71 -9.22 -8.83
C GLU A 7 -11.55 -8.40 -8.26
N LEU A 8 -11.69 -7.85 -7.05
CA LEU A 8 -10.56 -7.34 -6.28
C LEU A 8 -9.99 -8.42 -5.34
N LEU A 9 -8.79 -8.91 -5.63
CA LEU A 9 -8.12 -9.94 -4.84
C LEU A 9 -7.02 -9.35 -3.93
N MET A 10 -7.24 -9.46 -2.61
CA MET A 10 -6.33 -8.92 -1.60
C MET A 10 -5.48 -10.00 -0.88
N PRO A 11 -4.24 -9.70 -0.47
CA PRO A 11 -3.43 -10.61 0.32
C PRO A 11 -3.87 -10.62 1.79
N ALA A 12 -3.98 -11.82 2.37
CA ALA A 12 -4.16 -11.99 3.80
C ALA A 12 -2.92 -12.66 4.42
N GLY A 13 -2.26 -11.94 5.35
CA GLY A 13 -1.10 -12.45 6.10
C GLY A 13 -1.44 -13.00 7.50
N ASN A 14 -2.59 -12.62 8.05
CA ASN A 14 -3.20 -13.15 9.28
C ASN A 14 -4.71 -12.89 9.23
N LEU A 15 -5.46 -13.45 10.19
CA LEU A 15 -6.92 -13.37 10.23
C LEU A 15 -7.44 -11.92 10.31
N ARG A 16 -6.78 -11.05 11.07
CA ARG A 16 -7.17 -9.63 11.17
C ARG A 16 -7.07 -8.91 9.82
N LYS A 17 -5.96 -9.10 9.09
CA LYS A 17 -5.79 -8.54 7.75
C LYS A 17 -6.82 -9.09 6.76
N LEU A 18 -7.20 -10.37 6.89
CA LEU A 18 -8.27 -10.97 6.09
C LEU A 18 -9.59 -10.24 6.33
N LYS A 19 -10.03 -10.13 7.60
CA LYS A 19 -11.27 -9.44 7.96
C LYS A 19 -11.27 -8.00 7.47
N MET A 20 -10.17 -7.28 7.69
CA MET A 20 -10.00 -5.90 7.20
C MET A 20 -10.10 -5.81 5.67
N ALA A 21 -9.44 -6.68 4.92
CA ALA A 21 -9.51 -6.64 3.45
C ALA A 21 -10.95 -6.86 2.95
N ILE A 22 -11.65 -7.85 3.50
CA ILE A 22 -13.05 -8.16 3.15
C ILE A 22 -13.99 -6.99 3.49
N LEU A 23 -13.92 -6.48 4.72
CA LEU A 23 -14.77 -5.39 5.19
C LEU A 23 -14.57 -4.10 4.38
N TYR A 24 -13.35 -3.83 3.92
CA TYR A 24 -13.02 -2.65 3.13
C TYR A 24 -13.19 -2.85 1.62
N GLY A 25 -13.77 -3.98 1.18
CA GLY A 25 -14.26 -4.14 -0.19
C GLY A 25 -13.56 -5.18 -1.05
N ALA A 26 -12.63 -5.99 -0.52
CA ALA A 26 -12.10 -7.11 -1.29
C ALA A 26 -13.24 -8.08 -1.69
N ASP A 27 -13.22 -8.55 -2.94
CA ASP A 27 -14.15 -9.59 -3.39
C ASP A 27 -13.63 -10.99 -3.05
N ALA A 28 -12.30 -11.10 -2.99
CA ALA A 28 -11.62 -12.30 -2.59
C ALA A 28 -10.34 -11.99 -1.81
N VAL A 29 -9.89 -12.97 -1.04
CA VAL A 29 -8.59 -12.94 -0.37
C VAL A 29 -7.77 -14.16 -0.73
N TYR A 30 -6.45 -14.01 -0.80
CA TYR A 30 -5.55 -15.15 -0.90
C TYR A 30 -4.71 -15.32 0.37
N LEU A 31 -4.81 -16.49 0.97
CA LEU A 31 -4.15 -16.89 2.22
C LEU A 31 -3.40 -18.21 2.02
N GLY A 32 -2.60 -18.62 3.00
CA GLY A 32 -1.83 -19.85 2.90
C GLY A 32 -1.35 -20.33 4.25
N THR A 33 -1.23 -21.65 4.37
CA THR A 33 -0.78 -22.32 5.59
C THR A 33 0.75 -22.39 5.65
N PRO A 34 1.35 -22.39 6.85
CA PRO A 34 2.81 -22.47 7.00
C PRO A 34 3.48 -23.67 6.31
N ASP A 35 2.79 -24.82 6.23
CA ASP A 35 3.43 -26.10 5.91
C ASP A 35 3.62 -26.43 4.41
N MET A 36 2.84 -25.84 3.50
CA MET A 36 2.88 -26.19 2.06
C MET A 36 2.68 -24.98 1.12
N SER A 37 2.40 -23.79 1.65
CA SER A 37 2.39 -22.58 0.85
C SER A 37 3.76 -21.90 0.90
N LEU A 38 4.02 -20.94 0.01
CA LEU A 38 5.20 -20.08 0.01
C LEU A 38 5.29 -19.18 1.28
N ARG A 39 5.04 -19.67 2.49
CA ARG A 39 4.76 -18.83 3.64
C ARG A 39 5.30 -19.40 4.95
N THR A 40 6.62 -19.44 5.09
CA THR A 40 7.29 -19.61 6.39
C THR A 40 7.01 -18.48 7.41
N LYS A 41 6.31 -17.42 7.01
CA LYS A 41 5.88 -16.29 7.88
C LYS A 41 4.36 -16.14 8.05
N SER A 42 3.55 -17.06 7.53
CA SER A 42 2.11 -17.01 7.78
C SER A 42 1.86 -17.24 9.27
N GLN A 43 1.11 -16.37 9.93
CA GLN A 43 0.73 -16.55 11.33
C GLN A 43 -0.54 -17.40 11.49
N PHE A 44 -1.15 -17.83 10.39
CA PHE A 44 -2.40 -18.57 10.38
C PHE A 44 -2.25 -19.98 10.98
N SER A 45 -2.98 -20.25 12.06
CA SER A 45 -3.30 -21.62 12.47
C SER A 45 -4.38 -22.22 11.54
N LEU A 46 -4.58 -23.55 11.59
CA LEU A 46 -5.64 -24.18 10.79
C LEU A 46 -7.03 -23.66 11.20
N GLU A 47 -7.25 -23.42 12.49
CA GLU A 47 -8.49 -22.86 13.03
C GLU A 47 -8.73 -21.45 12.50
N GLU A 48 -7.70 -20.59 12.48
CA GLU A 48 -7.82 -19.24 11.91
C GLU A 48 -8.06 -19.26 10.39
N VAL A 49 -7.56 -20.28 9.68
CA VAL A 49 -7.88 -20.46 8.25
C VAL A 49 -9.35 -20.81 8.08
N ILE A 50 -9.87 -21.76 8.86
CA ILE A 50 -11.29 -22.16 8.81
C ILE A 50 -12.16 -20.94 9.14
N GLU A 51 -11.89 -20.23 10.24
CA GLU A 51 -12.62 -19.02 10.62
C GLU A 51 -12.54 -17.95 9.52
N GLY A 52 -11.37 -17.78 8.90
CA GLY A 52 -11.17 -16.83 7.82
C GLY A 52 -11.99 -17.15 6.57
N VAL A 53 -12.07 -18.42 6.18
CA VAL A 53 -12.87 -18.87 5.04
C VAL A 53 -14.37 -18.72 5.33
N GLU A 54 -14.81 -19.16 6.51
CA GLU A 54 -16.20 -18.97 6.97
C GLU A 54 -16.59 -17.48 7.00
N PHE A 55 -15.68 -16.62 7.47
CA PHE A 55 -15.90 -15.16 7.45
C PHE A 55 -16.06 -14.63 6.03
N CYS A 56 -15.25 -15.09 5.06
CA CYS A 56 -15.40 -14.69 3.66
C CYS A 56 -16.78 -15.11 3.11
N HIS A 57 -17.16 -16.37 3.32
CA HIS A 57 -18.44 -16.92 2.84
C HIS A 57 -19.64 -16.22 3.48
N ALA A 58 -19.57 -15.89 4.79
CA ALA A 58 -20.61 -15.13 5.48
C ALA A 58 -20.82 -13.72 4.90
N HIS A 59 -19.80 -13.15 4.25
CA HIS A 59 -19.87 -11.85 3.56
C HIS A 59 -20.09 -12.00 2.05
N GLY A 60 -20.37 -13.21 1.55
CA GLY A 60 -20.54 -13.49 0.12
C GLY A 60 -19.26 -13.29 -0.70
N LYS A 61 -18.09 -13.40 -0.06
CA LYS A 61 -16.77 -13.20 -0.66
C LYS A 61 -16.00 -14.51 -0.76
N ARG A 62 -14.99 -14.54 -1.62
CA ARG A 62 -14.20 -15.74 -1.92
C ARG A 62 -12.88 -15.81 -1.15
N SER A 63 -12.36 -17.01 -1.01
CA SER A 63 -11.08 -17.30 -0.37
C SER A 63 -10.26 -18.28 -1.20
N TYR A 64 -9.01 -17.95 -1.48
CA TYR A 64 -8.11 -18.80 -2.25
C TYR A 64 -6.92 -19.24 -1.39
N LEU A 65 -6.70 -20.54 -1.28
CA LEU A 65 -5.52 -21.05 -0.59
C LEU A 65 -4.35 -21.19 -1.56
N THR A 66 -3.18 -20.75 -1.13
CA THR A 66 -1.96 -20.89 -1.91
C THR A 66 -1.30 -22.24 -1.65
N LEU A 67 -1.03 -23.01 -2.72
CA LEU A 67 -0.15 -24.20 -2.78
C LEU A 67 0.88 -23.96 -3.89
N ASN A 68 1.56 -22.82 -3.80
CA ASN A 68 2.37 -22.27 -4.88
C ASN A 68 3.88 -22.46 -4.67
N LEU A 69 4.29 -23.40 -3.82
CA LEU A 69 5.67 -23.85 -3.69
C LEU A 69 6.02 -24.80 -4.84
N PHE A 70 7.20 -24.67 -5.43
CA PHE A 70 7.77 -25.75 -6.26
C PHE A 70 8.25 -26.89 -5.35
N SER A 71 7.61 -28.05 -5.52
CA SER A 71 7.75 -29.18 -4.60
C SER A 71 9.09 -29.90 -4.79
N HIS A 72 9.70 -30.31 -3.67
CA HIS A 72 10.80 -31.28 -3.68
C HIS A 72 10.29 -32.66 -3.23
N ASN A 73 11.06 -33.72 -3.46
CA ASN A 73 10.65 -35.10 -3.10
C ASN A 73 10.20 -35.26 -1.63
N LYS A 74 10.73 -34.46 -0.70
CA LYS A 74 10.34 -34.44 0.71
C LYS A 74 8.92 -33.92 0.97
N ASP A 75 8.38 -33.15 0.03
CA ASP A 75 7.09 -32.47 0.14
C ASP A 75 5.96 -33.36 -0.41
N ILE A 76 6.26 -34.23 -1.38
CA ILE A 76 5.29 -35.09 -2.07
C ILE A 76 4.44 -35.96 -1.12
N PRO A 77 5.00 -36.62 -0.08
CA PRO A 77 4.19 -37.44 0.83
C PRO A 77 3.10 -36.65 1.57
N LYS A 78 3.26 -35.33 1.73
CA LYS A 78 2.32 -34.45 2.46
C LYS A 78 1.13 -34.01 1.60
N LEU A 79 1.18 -34.20 0.27
CA LEU A 79 0.13 -33.72 -0.64
C LEU A 79 -1.23 -34.37 -0.37
N HIS A 80 -1.27 -35.65 0.04
CA HIS A 80 -2.52 -36.32 0.40
C HIS A 80 -3.18 -35.68 1.63
N GLU A 81 -2.41 -35.42 2.68
CA GLU A 81 -2.91 -34.74 3.89
C GLU A 81 -3.36 -33.30 3.58
N TYR A 82 -2.64 -32.61 2.69
CA TYR A 82 -3.04 -31.29 2.22
C TYR A 82 -4.41 -31.32 1.53
N VAL A 83 -4.64 -32.26 0.61
CA VAL A 83 -5.94 -32.42 -0.07
C VAL A 83 -7.07 -32.63 0.93
N GLU A 84 -6.87 -33.48 1.93
CA GLU A 84 -7.87 -33.68 2.99
C GLU A 84 -8.12 -32.43 3.84
N THR A 85 -7.07 -31.64 4.09
CA THR A 85 -7.20 -30.34 4.77
C THR A 85 -8.00 -29.35 3.93
N VAL A 86 -7.72 -29.26 2.63
CA VAL A 86 -8.46 -28.37 1.72
C VAL A 86 -9.93 -28.75 1.67
N ARG A 87 -10.27 -30.04 1.64
CA ARG A 87 -11.68 -30.50 1.69
C ARG A 87 -12.42 -30.10 2.96
N LYS A 88 -11.71 -30.03 4.09
CA LYS A 88 -12.28 -29.54 5.36
C LYS A 88 -12.50 -28.04 5.33
N VAL A 89 -11.50 -27.30 4.85
CA VAL A 89 -11.52 -25.82 4.80
C VAL A 89 -12.49 -25.30 3.73
N LYS A 90 -12.67 -26.03 2.62
CA LYS A 90 -13.52 -25.69 1.47
C LYS A 90 -13.26 -24.29 0.88
N PRO A 91 -12.01 -23.95 0.51
CA PRO A 91 -11.77 -22.68 -0.18
C PRO A 91 -12.39 -22.68 -1.58
N ASP A 92 -12.54 -21.49 -2.14
CA ASP A 92 -13.11 -21.25 -3.48
C ASP A 92 -12.11 -21.55 -4.61
N GLY A 93 -10.86 -21.83 -4.28
CA GLY A 93 -9.84 -22.23 -5.24
C GLY A 93 -8.45 -22.40 -4.64
N LEU A 94 -7.58 -23.10 -5.38
CA LEU A 94 -6.18 -23.30 -5.04
C LEU A 94 -5.25 -22.59 -6.03
N ILE A 95 -4.31 -21.79 -5.52
CA ILE A 95 -3.30 -21.12 -6.34
C ILE A 95 -2.03 -22.00 -6.36
N ILE A 96 -1.77 -22.66 -7.49
CA ILE A 96 -0.71 -23.67 -7.66
C ILE A 96 0.33 -23.20 -8.67
N ALA A 97 1.61 -23.50 -8.42
CA ALA A 97 2.71 -23.16 -9.34
C ALA A 97 3.30 -24.37 -10.07
N ASP A 98 3.41 -25.49 -9.37
CA ASP A 98 4.10 -26.71 -9.81
C ASP A 98 3.17 -27.57 -10.69
N PRO A 99 3.53 -27.89 -11.95
CA PRO A 99 2.70 -28.70 -12.85
C PRO A 99 2.40 -30.10 -12.32
N GLY A 100 3.33 -30.73 -11.61
CA GLY A 100 3.13 -32.06 -11.03
C GLY A 100 2.12 -32.02 -9.89
N VAL A 101 2.23 -31.01 -9.02
CA VAL A 101 1.24 -30.77 -7.96
C VAL A 101 -0.12 -30.41 -8.55
N PHE A 102 -0.17 -29.59 -9.61
CA PHE A 102 -1.41 -29.24 -10.30
C PHE A 102 -2.13 -30.50 -10.81
N GLN A 103 -1.41 -31.38 -11.52
CA GLN A 103 -1.97 -32.63 -12.03
C GLN A 103 -2.41 -33.56 -10.88
N PHE A 104 -1.64 -33.62 -9.80
CA PHE A 104 -1.96 -34.40 -8.61
C PHE A 104 -3.28 -33.93 -7.99
N VAL A 105 -3.43 -32.63 -7.73
CA VAL A 105 -4.64 -32.07 -7.13
C VAL A 105 -5.83 -32.24 -8.07
N LYS A 106 -5.67 -31.97 -9.37
CA LYS A 106 -6.73 -32.19 -10.36
C LYS A 106 -7.25 -33.63 -10.36
N THR A 107 -6.37 -34.61 -10.12
CA THR A 107 -6.75 -36.03 -10.06
C THR A 107 -7.43 -36.39 -8.73
N HIS A 108 -6.95 -35.85 -7.60
CA HIS A 108 -7.39 -36.28 -6.28
C HIS A 108 -8.51 -35.42 -5.68
N ALA A 109 -8.68 -34.18 -6.14
CA ALA A 109 -9.72 -33.23 -5.74
C ALA A 109 -10.21 -32.41 -6.97
N PRO A 110 -10.79 -33.07 -7.99
CA PRO A 110 -11.26 -32.42 -9.22
C PRO A 110 -12.37 -31.38 -8.99
N GLU A 111 -13.03 -31.41 -7.83
CA GLU A 111 -14.09 -30.49 -7.43
C GLU A 111 -13.58 -29.07 -7.10
N ILE A 112 -12.27 -28.89 -6.95
CA ILE A 112 -11.68 -27.63 -6.46
C ILE A 112 -11.13 -26.83 -7.64
N PRO A 113 -11.57 -25.57 -7.84
CA PRO A 113 -11.02 -24.69 -8.87
C PRO A 113 -9.51 -24.50 -8.71
N LEU A 114 -8.77 -24.65 -9.81
CA LEU A 114 -7.31 -24.51 -9.82
C LEU A 114 -6.89 -23.25 -10.57
N HIS A 115 -6.13 -22.40 -9.88
CA HIS A 115 -5.60 -21.14 -10.38
C HIS A 115 -4.07 -21.24 -10.51
N ILE A 116 -3.51 -20.70 -11.58
CA ILE A 116 -2.07 -20.75 -11.83
C ILE A 116 -1.37 -19.56 -11.18
N SER A 117 -0.43 -19.84 -10.28
CA SER A 117 0.40 -18.84 -9.60
C SER A 117 1.32 -18.11 -10.57
N THR A 118 1.57 -16.83 -10.31
CA THR A 118 2.64 -16.05 -10.99
C THR A 118 4.02 -16.72 -10.95
N GLN A 119 4.28 -17.59 -9.98
CA GLN A 119 5.53 -18.38 -9.93
C GLN A 119 5.74 -19.30 -11.14
N SER A 120 4.67 -19.62 -11.89
CA SER A 120 4.74 -20.37 -13.14
C SER A 120 5.20 -19.50 -14.33
N ASN A 121 5.39 -18.18 -14.13
CA ASN A 121 5.90 -17.22 -15.12
C ASN A 121 5.14 -17.23 -16.44
N VAL A 122 3.81 -17.15 -16.35
CA VAL A 122 2.97 -17.09 -17.54
C VAL A 122 3.00 -15.68 -18.13
N SER A 123 3.72 -15.54 -19.25
CA SER A 123 3.91 -14.25 -19.95
C SER A 123 3.45 -14.25 -21.40
N SER A 124 2.80 -15.33 -21.88
CA SER A 124 2.35 -15.44 -23.28
C SER A 124 1.01 -16.16 -23.38
N TRP A 125 0.27 -15.90 -24.46
CA TRP A 125 -1.00 -16.58 -24.73
C TRP A 125 -0.83 -18.09 -24.90
N LEU A 126 0.32 -18.54 -25.42
CA LEU A 126 0.61 -19.96 -25.58
C LEU A 126 0.70 -20.66 -24.22
N SER A 127 1.37 -20.03 -23.25
CA SER A 127 1.44 -20.53 -21.87
C SER A 127 0.09 -20.51 -21.18
N VAL A 128 -0.72 -19.47 -21.40
CA VAL A 128 -2.11 -19.42 -20.89
C VAL A 128 -2.92 -20.58 -21.47
N LYS A 129 -2.85 -20.79 -22.79
CA LYS A 129 -3.58 -21.86 -23.47
C LYS A 129 -3.18 -23.25 -22.99
N PHE A 130 -1.88 -23.48 -22.77
CA PHE A 130 -1.38 -24.71 -22.18
C PHE A 130 -2.04 -25.02 -20.83
N TRP A 131 -2.10 -24.05 -19.92
CA TRP A 131 -2.73 -24.23 -18.61
C TRP A 131 -4.26 -24.37 -18.71
N GLN A 132 -4.88 -23.63 -19.63
CA GLN A 132 -6.31 -23.77 -19.92
C GLN A 132 -6.65 -25.19 -20.37
N ASP A 133 -5.87 -25.75 -21.30
CA ASP A 133 -6.10 -27.10 -21.83
C ASP A 133 -5.84 -28.18 -20.76
N LEU A 134 -4.94 -27.90 -19.80
CA LEU A 134 -4.78 -28.69 -18.57
C LEU A 134 -5.92 -28.49 -17.56
N GLY A 135 -6.89 -27.60 -17.80
CA GLY A 135 -8.07 -27.38 -16.97
C GLY A 135 -7.91 -26.37 -15.85
N ALA A 136 -6.99 -25.41 -15.97
CA ALA A 136 -6.95 -24.26 -15.07
C ALA A 136 -8.16 -23.34 -15.31
N GLU A 137 -8.75 -22.82 -14.24
CA GLU A 137 -9.87 -21.87 -14.33
C GLU A 137 -9.41 -20.40 -14.40
N LEU A 138 -8.24 -20.12 -13.85
CA LEU A 138 -7.66 -18.79 -13.80
C LEU A 138 -6.14 -18.86 -13.94
N VAL A 139 -5.57 -17.91 -14.66
CA VAL A 139 -4.11 -17.76 -14.79
C VAL A 139 -3.68 -16.39 -14.28
N VAL A 140 -2.80 -16.40 -13.28
CA VAL A 140 -2.14 -15.19 -12.80
C VAL A 140 -0.94 -14.89 -13.69
N LEU A 141 -1.01 -13.78 -14.41
CA LEU A 141 0.03 -13.36 -15.33
C LEU A 141 1.27 -12.86 -14.57
N ALA A 142 2.42 -12.94 -15.25
CA ALA A 142 3.65 -12.37 -14.74
C ALA A 142 3.56 -10.83 -14.72
N ARG A 143 4.30 -10.18 -13.80
CA ARG A 143 4.26 -8.70 -13.65
C ARG A 143 4.96 -7.97 -14.79
N GLU A 144 5.78 -8.71 -15.51
CA GLU A 144 6.57 -8.25 -16.65
C GLU A 144 5.74 -8.26 -17.95
N VAL A 145 4.49 -8.74 -17.92
CA VAL A 145 3.55 -8.67 -19.06
C VAL A 145 3.07 -7.23 -19.22
N SER A 146 3.37 -6.64 -20.37
CA SER A 146 2.89 -5.31 -20.74
C SER A 146 1.40 -5.29 -21.03
N PHE A 147 0.78 -4.10 -21.00
CA PHE A 147 -0.65 -3.98 -21.32
C PHE A 147 -0.96 -4.39 -22.76
N LYS A 148 -0.05 -4.11 -23.70
CA LYS A 148 -0.16 -4.56 -25.08
C LYS A 148 -0.19 -6.09 -25.19
N GLU A 149 0.71 -6.78 -24.49
CA GLU A 149 0.72 -8.25 -24.43
C GLU A 149 -0.51 -8.80 -23.73
N LEU A 150 -0.97 -8.14 -22.66
CA LEU A 150 -2.21 -8.50 -21.96
C LEU A 150 -3.43 -8.46 -22.88
N CYS A 151 -3.55 -7.43 -23.72
CA CYS A 151 -4.59 -7.33 -24.75
C CYS A 151 -4.53 -8.51 -25.73
N GLU A 152 -3.34 -8.85 -26.23
CA GLU A 152 -3.16 -10.00 -27.13
C GLU A 152 -3.51 -11.33 -26.44
N ILE A 153 -3.10 -11.51 -25.18
CA ILE A 153 -3.44 -12.68 -24.37
C ILE A 153 -4.94 -12.80 -24.19
N ARG A 154 -5.62 -11.70 -23.85
CA ARG A 154 -7.07 -11.66 -23.68
C ARG A 154 -7.79 -12.05 -24.97
N GLU A 155 -7.36 -11.53 -26.11
CA GLU A 155 -7.92 -11.83 -27.44
C GLU A 155 -7.74 -13.30 -27.82
N LYS A 156 -6.55 -13.86 -27.59
CA LYS A 156 -6.21 -15.25 -27.95
C LYS A 156 -6.78 -16.29 -27.00
N CYS A 157 -7.06 -15.92 -25.76
CA CYS A 157 -7.53 -16.84 -24.73
C CYS A 157 -8.82 -16.33 -24.06
N PRO A 158 -9.94 -16.11 -24.78
CA PRO A 158 -11.13 -15.45 -24.24
C PRO A 158 -11.87 -16.23 -23.15
N ASP A 159 -11.73 -17.56 -23.11
CA ASP A 159 -12.55 -18.44 -22.26
C ASP A 159 -11.92 -18.80 -20.89
N ILE A 160 -10.76 -18.23 -20.55
CA ILE A 160 -10.09 -18.44 -19.26
C ILE A 160 -9.99 -17.13 -18.48
N LYS A 161 -10.11 -17.19 -17.15
CA LYS A 161 -9.97 -16.00 -16.31
C LYS A 161 -8.50 -15.56 -16.27
N LEU A 162 -8.26 -14.26 -16.42
CA LEU A 162 -6.95 -13.66 -16.31
C LEU A 162 -6.86 -12.83 -15.04
N GLU A 163 -5.78 -13.02 -14.27
CA GLU A 163 -5.47 -12.20 -13.10
C GLU A 163 -4.19 -11.40 -13.33
N ALA A 164 -4.25 -10.10 -13.08
CA ALA A 164 -3.12 -9.19 -13.22
C ALA A 164 -2.80 -8.50 -11.90
N PHE A 165 -1.51 -8.32 -11.59
CA PHE A 165 -1.13 -7.46 -10.47
C PHE A 165 -1.41 -6.00 -10.81
N VAL A 166 -2.05 -5.28 -9.89
CA VAL A 166 -2.33 -3.85 -10.03
C VAL A 166 -1.63 -3.00 -8.99
N HIS A 167 -1.16 -3.60 -7.89
CA HIS A 167 -0.57 -2.84 -6.79
C HIS A 167 0.42 -3.66 -5.97
N GLY A 168 1.44 -3.00 -5.43
CA GLY A 168 2.35 -3.56 -4.42
C GLY A 168 3.80 -3.70 -4.87
N ALA A 169 4.62 -4.37 -4.05
CA ALA A 169 6.07 -4.42 -4.28
C ALA A 169 6.42 -5.11 -5.62
N MET A 170 7.30 -4.51 -6.42
CA MET A 170 7.85 -5.07 -7.67
C MET A 170 9.01 -6.05 -7.44
N CYS A 171 9.19 -6.99 -8.37
CA CYS A 171 10.34 -7.89 -8.39
C CYS A 171 11.41 -7.35 -9.34
N MET A 172 12.68 -7.44 -8.95
CA MET A 172 13.84 -7.11 -9.80
C MET A 172 14.31 -8.29 -10.66
N THR A 173 13.75 -9.47 -10.42
CA THR A 173 14.05 -10.71 -11.14
C THR A 173 12.73 -11.31 -11.61
N TYR A 174 12.77 -12.31 -12.49
CA TYR A 174 11.57 -13.04 -12.91
C TYR A 174 10.70 -13.42 -11.71
N SER A 175 9.46 -12.93 -11.72
CA SER A 175 8.56 -12.93 -10.56
C SER A 175 8.52 -14.28 -9.83
N GLY A 176 8.92 -14.28 -8.55
CA GLY A 176 8.96 -15.47 -7.71
C GLY A 176 10.27 -16.29 -7.74
N ARG A 177 11.22 -16.00 -8.64
CA ARG A 177 12.48 -16.74 -8.84
C ARG A 177 13.73 -15.90 -8.56
N CYS A 178 13.91 -15.51 -7.30
CA CYS A 178 15.06 -14.71 -6.87
C CYS A 178 16.08 -15.56 -6.09
N LEU A 179 17.24 -15.81 -6.68
CA LEU A 179 18.38 -16.47 -6.01
C LEU A 179 19.12 -15.54 -5.05
N LEU A 180 19.07 -14.22 -5.30
CA LEU A 180 19.74 -13.21 -4.49
C LEU A 180 19.30 -13.29 -3.01
N SER A 181 17.99 -13.44 -2.76
CA SER A 181 17.47 -13.57 -1.39
C SER A 181 18.00 -14.82 -0.68
N ASN A 182 18.11 -15.95 -1.39
CA ASN A 182 18.62 -17.19 -0.80
C ASN A 182 20.11 -17.04 -0.48
N PHE A 183 20.89 -16.59 -1.46
CA PHE A 183 22.33 -16.44 -1.32
C PHE A 183 22.72 -15.44 -0.20
N MET A 184 22.01 -14.31 -0.09
CA MET A 184 22.39 -13.23 0.82
C MET A 184 21.79 -13.34 2.22
N SER A 185 20.68 -14.06 2.37
CA SER A 185 19.92 -14.06 3.63
C SER A 185 19.48 -15.44 4.09
N GLU A 186 19.83 -16.49 3.33
CA GLU A 186 19.35 -17.87 3.49
C GLU A 186 17.82 -18.00 3.44
N ARG A 187 17.12 -16.97 2.96
CA ARG A 187 15.67 -16.97 2.81
C ARG A 187 15.29 -17.18 1.34
N GLY A 188 14.71 -18.34 1.06
CA GLY A 188 14.30 -18.73 -0.29
C GLY A 188 13.11 -17.92 -0.81
N ALA A 189 13.25 -17.30 -1.99
CA ALA A 189 12.12 -16.70 -2.72
C ALA A 189 11.08 -17.77 -3.13
N ASN A 190 11.56 -18.98 -3.45
CA ASN A 190 10.74 -20.17 -3.70
C ASN A 190 9.97 -20.66 -2.46
N GLN A 191 10.16 -20.08 -1.27
CA GLN A 191 9.34 -20.36 -0.08
C GLN A 191 8.53 -19.12 0.32
N GLY A 192 8.40 -18.15 -0.59
CA GLY A 192 7.82 -16.80 -0.41
C GLY A 192 8.38 -16.02 0.76
N ASN A 193 9.54 -16.43 1.25
CA ASN A 193 10.27 -15.79 2.32
C ASN A 193 11.25 -14.75 1.80
N CYS A 194 11.04 -14.20 0.60
CA CYS A 194 11.89 -13.17 0.02
C CYS A 194 12.28 -12.13 1.08
N ALA A 195 13.58 -11.91 1.24
CA ALA A 195 14.10 -10.93 2.18
C ALA A 195 14.05 -9.51 1.63
N ASN A 196 13.66 -9.38 0.36
CA ASN A 196 13.77 -8.14 -0.41
C ASN A 196 15.22 -7.63 -0.37
N SER A 197 16.19 -8.52 -0.61
CA SER A 197 17.61 -8.16 -0.60
C SER A 197 17.96 -7.15 -1.69
N CYS A 198 17.23 -7.11 -2.81
CA CYS A 198 17.32 -6.02 -3.79
C CYS A 198 16.92 -4.64 -3.23
N ARG A 199 16.37 -4.59 -2.01
CA ARG A 199 15.82 -3.42 -1.33
C ARG A 199 16.50 -3.13 0.03
N TRP A 200 17.60 -3.82 0.33
CA TRP A 200 18.41 -3.61 1.55
C TRP A 200 19.35 -2.41 1.39
N ASN A 201 19.84 -1.90 2.52
CA ASN A 201 20.93 -0.93 2.54
C ASN A 201 22.26 -1.69 2.43
N TYR A 202 23.03 -1.44 1.37
CA TYR A 202 24.40 -1.92 1.22
C TYR A 202 25.38 -0.81 1.57
N LYS A 203 26.66 -1.13 1.81
CA LYS A 203 27.72 -0.16 2.06
C LYS A 203 28.87 -0.44 1.10
N PHE A 204 29.49 0.60 0.56
CA PHE A 204 30.62 0.45 -0.34
C PHE A 204 31.96 0.52 0.42
N HIS A 205 32.89 -0.38 0.07
CA HIS A 205 34.23 -0.40 0.63
C HIS A 205 35.25 -0.49 -0.52
N LEU A 206 36.25 0.40 -0.56
CA LEU A 206 37.39 0.23 -1.44
C LEU A 206 38.45 -0.62 -0.74
N ARG A 207 39.02 -1.57 -1.50
CA ARG A 207 40.19 -2.32 -1.07
C ARG A 207 41.40 -1.87 -1.87
N LEU A 208 42.37 -1.27 -1.19
CA LEU A 208 43.66 -0.91 -1.78
C LEU A 208 44.44 -2.17 -2.18
N LYS A 209 45.42 -2.02 -3.07
CA LYS A 209 46.24 -3.16 -3.57
C LYS A 209 47.08 -3.84 -2.47
N ASP A 210 47.30 -3.16 -1.34
CA ASP A 210 47.96 -3.72 -0.16
C ASP A 210 47.01 -4.55 0.73
N GLY A 211 45.73 -4.67 0.34
CA GLY A 211 44.72 -5.43 1.06
C GLY A 211 43.95 -4.63 2.10
N THR A 212 44.28 -3.36 2.33
CA THR A 212 43.55 -2.48 3.25
C THR A 212 42.13 -2.25 2.73
N VAL A 213 41.13 -2.68 3.50
CA VAL A 213 39.72 -2.36 3.25
C VAL A 213 39.39 -1.09 4.00
N GLN A 214 39.06 -0.04 3.27
CA GLN A 214 38.54 1.21 3.84
C GLN A 214 37.08 1.34 3.41
N GLU A 215 36.19 1.52 4.38
CA GLU A 215 34.87 2.08 4.10
C GLU A 215 35.10 3.45 3.47
N LEU A 216 34.67 3.61 2.22
CA LEU A 216 34.60 4.96 1.69
C LEU A 216 33.36 5.58 2.29
N ASN A 217 33.58 6.43 3.28
CA ASN A 217 32.58 7.42 3.61
C ASN A 217 32.62 8.45 2.47
N VAL A 218 31.78 8.22 1.48
CA VAL A 218 31.45 9.25 0.50
C VAL A 218 30.77 10.37 1.29
N THR A 219 31.37 11.55 1.29
CA THR A 219 30.86 12.76 1.92
C THR A 219 30.62 13.80 0.86
N ASP A 220 29.79 14.80 1.14
CA ASP A 220 29.47 15.90 0.22
C ASP A 220 30.73 16.62 -0.30
N GLU A 221 31.84 16.52 0.43
CA GLU A 221 33.15 17.10 0.06
C GLU A 221 33.94 16.27 -0.96
N ASN A 222 33.64 14.97 -1.11
CA ASN A 222 34.41 14.04 -1.96
C ASN A 222 33.56 13.25 -2.97
N ALA A 223 32.23 13.38 -2.92
CA ALA A 223 31.29 12.68 -3.81
C ALA A 223 31.59 12.93 -5.29
N ASP A 224 31.90 14.18 -5.65
CA ASP A 224 32.22 14.59 -7.03
C ASP A 224 33.56 14.00 -7.56
N MET A 225 34.38 13.41 -6.68
CA MET A 225 35.66 12.82 -7.07
C MET A 225 35.54 11.39 -7.61
N PHE A 226 34.39 10.73 -7.41
CA PHE A 226 34.21 9.31 -7.70
C PHE A 226 32.86 9.05 -8.37
N GLU A 227 32.88 8.45 -9.56
CA GLU A 227 31.67 7.90 -10.18
C GLU A 227 31.74 6.37 -10.07
N PHE A 228 30.81 5.78 -9.32
CA PHE A 228 30.71 4.32 -9.19
C PHE A 228 29.72 3.79 -10.21
N LEU A 229 30.21 3.01 -11.16
CA LEU A 229 29.44 2.60 -12.33
C LEU A 229 29.42 1.08 -12.42
N LEU A 230 28.24 0.51 -12.54
CA LEU A 230 28.04 -0.88 -12.97
C LEU A 230 28.01 -0.91 -14.49
N GLU A 231 28.94 -1.63 -15.08
CA GLU A 231 28.92 -1.95 -16.50
C GLU A 231 28.50 -3.41 -16.67
N GLU A 232 27.41 -3.64 -17.39
CA GLU A 232 27.03 -5.00 -17.77
C GLU A 232 27.97 -5.49 -18.88
N GLY A 233 28.55 -6.69 -18.74
CA GLY A 233 29.44 -7.24 -19.77
C GLY A 233 28.80 -7.43 -21.16
N CYS A 234 27.46 -7.42 -21.25
CA CYS A 234 26.70 -7.49 -22.50
C CYS A 234 26.25 -6.12 -23.03
N ARG A 235 26.48 -5.03 -22.30
CA ARG A 235 26.28 -3.64 -22.75
C ARG A 235 27.50 -2.79 -22.42
N PRO A 236 28.62 -3.01 -23.12
CA PRO A 236 29.82 -2.21 -22.91
C PRO A 236 29.56 -0.72 -23.19
N GLY A 237 29.91 0.15 -22.26
CA GLY A 237 29.68 1.59 -22.30
C GLY A 237 28.32 2.07 -21.79
N ASP A 238 27.38 1.17 -21.43
CA ASP A 238 26.13 1.52 -20.76
C ASP A 238 26.36 1.46 -19.24
N LEU A 239 26.83 2.58 -18.70
CA LEU A 239 27.27 2.71 -17.32
C LEU A 239 26.07 3.03 -16.41
N LEU A 240 25.74 2.11 -15.52
CA LEU A 240 24.67 2.24 -14.54
C LEU A 240 25.23 2.86 -13.26
N PRO A 241 24.86 4.09 -12.87
CA PRO A 241 25.36 4.70 -11.66
C PRO A 241 24.91 3.92 -10.42
N ILE A 242 25.86 3.64 -9.54
CA ILE A 242 25.63 3.24 -8.15
C ILE A 242 25.71 4.49 -7.31
N GLU A 243 24.59 4.89 -6.72
CA GLU A 243 24.54 6.02 -5.81
C GLU A 243 24.66 5.52 -4.36
N GLU A 244 25.33 6.28 -3.50
CA GLU A 244 25.46 6.03 -2.07
C GLU A 244 25.17 7.32 -1.31
N ASP A 245 24.28 7.25 -0.31
CA ASP A 245 24.07 8.33 0.65
C ASP A 245 24.51 7.89 2.06
N ALA A 246 24.37 8.76 3.05
CA ALA A 246 24.67 8.46 4.45
C ALA A 246 23.90 7.25 5.04
N ARG A 247 22.95 6.66 4.29
CA ARG A 247 22.13 5.51 4.68
C ARG A 247 22.45 4.23 3.90
N GLY A 248 23.23 4.29 2.82
CA GLY A 248 23.76 3.13 2.10
C GLY A 248 23.79 3.29 0.57
N SER A 249 24.21 2.24 -0.14
CA SER A 249 24.33 2.19 -1.60
C SER A 249 23.09 1.57 -2.28
N TYR A 250 22.66 2.16 -3.38
CA TYR A 250 21.41 1.85 -4.09
C TYR A 250 21.69 1.20 -5.44
N ILE A 251 21.50 -0.13 -5.52
CA ILE A 251 21.89 -0.91 -6.71
C ILE A 251 20.66 -1.37 -7.52
N LEU A 252 19.51 -1.66 -6.88
CA LEU A 252 18.34 -2.32 -7.50
C LEU A 252 16.97 -1.93 -6.87
N ASN A 253 16.79 -0.68 -6.45
CA ASN A 253 15.66 -0.26 -5.61
C ASN A 253 14.39 0.10 -6.43
N SER A 254 13.59 -0.91 -6.77
CA SER A 254 12.30 -0.70 -7.47
C SER A 254 11.25 -0.01 -6.59
N LYS A 255 10.50 0.91 -7.22
CA LYS A 255 9.27 1.49 -6.67
C LYS A 255 8.17 0.43 -6.53
N ASP A 256 7.07 0.79 -5.87
CA ASP A 256 5.90 -0.08 -5.76
C ASP A 256 5.02 0.08 -7.02
N LEU A 257 4.50 -1.03 -7.56
CA LEU A 257 3.53 -1.04 -8.65
C LEU A 257 2.26 -0.30 -8.23
N CYS A 258 1.72 0.55 -9.10
CA CYS A 258 0.40 1.12 -8.93
C CYS A 258 -0.25 1.44 -10.27
N ILE A 259 -1.16 0.57 -10.70
CA ILE A 259 -1.93 0.69 -11.95
C ILE A 259 -3.15 1.60 -11.78
N MET A 260 -3.47 2.10 -10.58
CA MET A 260 -4.61 2.99 -10.36
C MET A 260 -4.77 4.11 -11.40
N PRO A 261 -3.73 4.82 -11.89
CA PRO A 261 -3.89 5.83 -12.95
C PRO A 261 -4.35 5.30 -14.31
N LYS A 262 -4.19 4.00 -14.56
CA LYS A 262 -4.48 3.25 -15.79
C LYS A 262 -5.48 2.12 -15.57
N LEU A 263 -6.17 2.11 -14.43
CA LEU A 263 -7.03 0.99 -14.02
C LEU A 263 -8.19 0.80 -15.00
N ASP A 264 -8.71 1.89 -15.57
CA ASP A 264 -9.75 1.87 -16.58
C ASP A 264 -9.38 0.99 -17.78
N GLU A 265 -8.11 0.96 -18.18
CA GLU A 265 -7.65 0.14 -19.29
C GLU A 265 -7.78 -1.36 -18.99
N TYR A 266 -7.43 -1.79 -17.77
CA TYR A 266 -7.53 -3.18 -17.31
C TYR A 266 -9.00 -3.62 -17.16
N LEU A 267 -9.84 -2.73 -16.64
CA LEU A 267 -11.28 -2.97 -16.52
C LEU A 267 -11.95 -3.04 -17.90
N ARG A 268 -11.58 -2.16 -18.83
CA ARG A 268 -12.13 -2.09 -20.20
C ARG A 268 -11.88 -3.37 -20.99
N ILE A 269 -10.69 -3.95 -20.88
CA ILE A 269 -10.34 -5.19 -21.60
C ILE A 269 -10.88 -6.46 -20.92
N GLY A 270 -11.53 -6.32 -19.75
CA GLY A 270 -12.14 -7.43 -19.03
C GLY A 270 -11.14 -8.35 -18.34
N VAL A 271 -10.13 -7.79 -17.65
CA VAL A 271 -9.32 -8.57 -16.70
C VAL A 271 -10.23 -9.09 -15.58
N ASP A 272 -10.21 -10.39 -15.32
CA ASP A 272 -11.15 -11.04 -14.41
C ASP A 272 -10.84 -10.79 -12.94
N SER A 273 -9.55 -10.72 -12.58
CA SER A 273 -9.10 -10.50 -11.20
C SER A 273 -7.95 -9.50 -11.14
N LEU A 274 -8.08 -8.52 -10.25
CA LEU A 274 -7.10 -7.47 -9.97
C LEU A 274 -6.41 -7.80 -8.66
N LYS A 275 -5.16 -8.24 -8.74
CA LYS A 275 -4.40 -8.74 -7.61
C LYS A 275 -3.55 -7.66 -6.97
N VAL A 276 -3.63 -7.54 -5.65
CA VAL A 276 -2.75 -6.70 -4.84
C VAL A 276 -1.67 -7.55 -4.17
N GLU A 277 -0.42 -7.11 -4.20
CA GLU A 277 0.66 -7.67 -3.37
C GLU A 277 0.86 -6.84 -2.09
N GLY A 278 0.97 -7.52 -0.95
CA GLY A 278 1.02 -6.81 0.34
C GLY A 278 1.10 -7.71 1.56
N ARG A 279 1.51 -8.97 1.43
CA ARG A 279 1.45 -9.94 2.54
C ARG A 279 2.19 -9.48 3.82
N GLY A 280 3.31 -8.79 3.64
CA GLY A 280 4.12 -8.23 4.73
C GLY A 280 3.71 -6.83 5.18
N LYS A 281 2.72 -6.22 4.53
CA LYS A 281 2.25 -4.85 4.85
C LYS A 281 1.29 -4.89 6.05
N SER A 282 1.02 -3.74 6.64
CA SER A 282 0.15 -3.60 7.81
C SER A 282 -1.32 -3.87 7.49
N GLU A 283 -2.15 -4.06 8.53
CA GLU A 283 -3.62 -4.10 8.37
C GLU A 283 -4.20 -2.78 7.85
N TYR A 284 -3.58 -1.65 8.21
CA TYR A 284 -3.88 -0.34 7.62
C TYR A 284 -3.70 -0.32 6.10
N TYR A 285 -2.59 -0.88 5.61
CA TYR A 285 -2.36 -1.01 4.16
C TYR A 285 -3.45 -1.84 3.50
N ALA A 286 -3.79 -3.00 4.08
CA ALA A 286 -4.83 -3.88 3.54
C ALA A 286 -6.18 -3.15 3.43
N ALA A 287 -6.59 -2.42 4.46
CA ALA A 287 -7.84 -1.67 4.50
C ALA A 287 -7.89 -0.54 3.47
N ILE A 288 -6.91 0.35 3.47
CA ILE A 288 -6.93 1.53 2.59
C ILE A 288 -6.78 1.13 1.12
N VAL A 289 -5.91 0.17 0.80
CA VAL A 289 -5.74 -0.29 -0.58
C VAL A 289 -7.00 -1.00 -1.08
N ALA A 290 -7.60 -1.89 -0.27
CA ALA A 290 -8.85 -2.55 -0.63
C ALA A 290 -9.94 -1.51 -0.94
N ARG A 291 -10.11 -0.52 -0.05
CA ARG A 291 -11.09 0.54 -0.17
C ARG A 291 -10.88 1.41 -1.40
N ALA A 292 -9.65 1.85 -1.64
CA ALA A 292 -9.32 2.70 -2.77
C ALA A 292 -9.64 2.00 -4.10
N TYR A 293 -9.20 0.75 -4.27
CA TYR A 293 -9.50 -0.03 -5.48
C TYR A 293 -10.98 -0.37 -5.58
N ARG A 294 -11.65 -0.74 -4.48
CA ARG A 294 -13.08 -1.04 -4.51
C ARG A 294 -13.88 0.14 -5.04
N MET A 295 -13.69 1.32 -4.44
CA MET A 295 -14.38 2.54 -4.89
C MET A 295 -14.04 2.88 -6.34
N ALA A 296 -12.77 2.73 -6.74
CA ALA A 296 -12.33 2.98 -8.11
C ALA A 296 -13.03 2.07 -9.13
N ILE A 297 -13.08 0.77 -8.85
CA ILE A 297 -13.74 -0.22 -9.71
C ILE A 297 -15.25 0.06 -9.77
N ASP A 298 -15.88 0.36 -8.63
CA ASP A 298 -17.31 0.63 -8.55
C ASP A 298 -17.72 1.85 -9.37
N ASP A 299 -16.95 2.93 -9.23
CA ASP A 299 -17.21 4.17 -9.94
C ASP A 299 -16.90 4.02 -11.43
N TYR A 300 -15.92 3.20 -11.82
CA TYR A 300 -15.67 2.89 -13.23
C TYR A 300 -16.87 2.18 -13.86
N TYR A 301 -17.39 1.12 -13.23
CA TYR A 301 -18.54 0.40 -13.79
C TYR A 301 -19.85 1.21 -13.73
N ALA A 302 -19.94 2.21 -12.85
CA ALA A 302 -21.07 3.13 -12.79
C ALA A 302 -21.03 4.19 -13.91
N ASP A 303 -19.86 4.77 -14.19
CA ASP A 303 -19.67 5.78 -15.23
C ASP A 303 -18.25 5.70 -15.84
N PRO A 304 -18.03 4.78 -16.81
CA PRO A 304 -16.71 4.59 -17.41
C PRO A 304 -16.16 5.82 -18.13
N GLU A 305 -17.04 6.66 -18.68
CA GLU A 305 -16.66 7.81 -19.53
C GLU A 305 -16.14 8.99 -18.71
N ASN A 306 -16.64 9.18 -17.48
CA ASN A 306 -16.20 10.25 -16.57
C ASN A 306 -15.34 9.74 -15.41
N TRP A 307 -14.86 8.50 -15.49
CA TRP A 307 -14.06 7.90 -14.44
C TRP A 307 -12.74 8.68 -14.21
N ASN A 308 -12.38 8.88 -12.94
CA ASN A 308 -11.22 9.67 -12.55
C ASN A 308 -10.41 8.95 -11.45
N PRO A 309 -9.12 8.64 -11.67
CA PRO A 309 -8.30 7.93 -10.69
C PRO A 309 -7.88 8.79 -9.48
N LEU A 310 -7.92 10.13 -9.60
CA LEU A 310 -7.30 11.04 -8.64
C LEU A 310 -7.82 10.93 -7.18
N PRO A 311 -9.13 10.75 -6.91
CA PRO A 311 -9.62 10.56 -5.55
C PRO A 311 -9.03 9.31 -4.89
N TYR A 312 -8.92 8.19 -5.62
CA TYR A 312 -8.42 6.93 -5.09
C TYR A 312 -6.90 6.96 -4.95
N MET A 313 -6.19 7.66 -5.85
CA MET A 313 -4.77 7.92 -5.69
C MET A 313 -4.45 8.66 -4.38
N ARG A 314 -5.29 9.63 -3.97
CA ARG A 314 -5.11 10.31 -2.67
C ARG A 314 -5.23 9.36 -1.48
N GLU A 315 -6.11 8.35 -1.56
CA GLU A 315 -6.20 7.30 -0.54
C GLU A 315 -4.94 6.42 -0.54
N LEU A 316 -4.45 5.99 -1.71
CA LEU A 316 -3.23 5.19 -1.82
C LEU A 316 -1.98 5.94 -1.33
N GLU A 317 -1.88 7.25 -1.56
CA GLU A 317 -0.80 8.08 -1.02
C GLU A 317 -0.79 8.19 0.52
N SER A 318 -1.88 7.80 1.19
CA SER A 318 -1.97 7.76 2.65
C SER A 318 -1.33 6.50 3.27
N VAL A 319 -0.95 5.51 2.46
CA VAL A 319 -0.26 4.32 2.94
C VAL A 319 1.22 4.34 2.57
N GLY A 320 2.04 3.77 3.46
CA GLY A 320 3.49 3.70 3.28
C GLY A 320 3.91 2.99 1.99
N ASN A 321 4.51 3.74 1.07
CA ASN A 321 4.99 3.27 -0.23
C ASN A 321 6.43 3.79 -0.49
N ARG A 322 7.07 3.29 -1.54
CA ARG A 322 8.44 3.70 -1.94
C ARG A 322 8.40 4.46 -3.28
N GLY A 323 7.42 5.33 -3.44
CA GLY A 323 7.04 5.84 -4.74
C GLY A 323 6.22 4.81 -5.53
N TYR A 324 5.49 5.31 -6.53
CA TYR A 324 4.64 4.49 -7.40
C TYR A 324 5.14 4.56 -8.85
N THR A 325 5.04 3.42 -9.53
CA THR A 325 5.37 3.26 -10.95
C THR A 325 4.31 2.44 -11.67
N LEU A 326 4.15 2.67 -12.98
CA LEU A 326 3.37 1.82 -13.88
C LEU A 326 4.12 0.53 -14.26
N ALA A 327 5.41 0.44 -13.92
CA ALA A 327 6.28 -0.69 -14.22
C ALA A 327 6.23 -1.08 -15.71
N PHE A 328 5.94 -2.34 -16.01
CA PHE A 328 5.97 -2.88 -17.38
C PHE A 328 4.72 -2.56 -18.21
N HIS A 329 3.76 -1.78 -17.68
CA HIS A 329 2.51 -1.46 -18.37
C HIS A 329 2.75 -0.98 -19.82
N ASP A 330 3.63 0.01 -19.99
CA ASP A 330 4.03 0.56 -21.31
C ASP A 330 5.24 -0.17 -21.93
N GLY A 331 5.64 -1.31 -21.36
CA GLY A 331 6.75 -2.15 -21.83
C GLY A 331 8.02 -1.98 -21.00
N ARG A 332 9.07 -1.42 -21.60
CA ARG A 332 10.40 -1.38 -20.97
C ARG A 332 10.43 -0.37 -19.81
N LEU A 333 10.98 -0.79 -18.67
CA LEU A 333 11.21 0.09 -17.51
C LEU A 333 12.20 1.22 -17.85
N THR A 334 11.95 2.38 -17.27
CA THR A 334 12.86 3.53 -17.28
C THR A 334 13.47 3.75 -15.88
N ASN A 335 14.33 4.76 -15.75
CA ASN A 335 14.88 5.18 -14.46
C ASN A 335 13.78 5.63 -13.47
N TYR A 336 12.61 6.09 -13.95
CA TYR A 336 11.52 6.54 -13.08
C TYR A 336 10.89 5.42 -12.24
N ALA A 337 11.03 4.16 -12.68
CA ALA A 337 10.54 2.98 -11.97
C ALA A 337 11.39 2.59 -10.75
N HIS A 338 12.50 3.30 -10.53
CA HIS A 338 13.44 3.09 -9.45
C HIS A 338 13.56 4.34 -8.57
N ASP A 339 13.96 4.14 -7.32
CA ASP A 339 14.24 5.18 -6.34
C ASP A 339 15.73 5.03 -5.97
N TYR A 340 16.59 5.94 -6.42
CA TYR A 340 18.04 5.83 -6.21
C TYR A 340 18.46 6.57 -4.95
N GLU A 341 17.60 7.43 -4.42
CA GLU A 341 17.90 8.38 -3.37
C GLU A 341 17.39 7.90 -1.99
N HIS A 342 16.43 6.97 -1.93
CA HIS A 342 15.87 6.46 -0.66
C HIS A 342 15.32 5.03 -0.65
N THR A 343 15.53 4.30 0.47
CA THR A 343 14.98 2.94 0.66
C THR A 343 13.72 2.86 1.55
N ALA A 344 13.44 3.88 2.37
CA ALA A 344 12.37 3.81 3.37
C ALA A 344 10.97 3.89 2.73
N ALA A 345 9.97 3.24 3.32
CA ALA A 345 8.57 3.49 2.93
C ALA A 345 8.06 4.78 3.60
N MET A 346 7.37 5.63 2.83
CA MET A 346 6.89 6.95 3.24
C MET A 346 5.41 7.12 2.98
N ALA A 347 4.77 7.90 3.85
CA ALA A 347 3.41 8.39 3.69
C ALA A 347 3.22 9.65 4.53
N GLN A 348 2.33 10.53 4.09
CA GLN A 348 1.91 11.72 4.87
C GLN A 348 0.99 11.35 6.05
N TRP A 349 0.49 10.12 6.06
CA TRP A 349 -0.39 9.59 7.09
C TRP A 349 0.26 8.39 7.78
N GLU A 350 -0.09 8.23 9.04
CA GLU A 350 0.37 7.15 9.90
C GLU A 350 -0.82 6.42 10.52
N TYR A 351 -0.68 5.10 10.67
CA TYR A 351 -1.71 4.27 11.28
C TYR A 351 -1.80 4.54 12.79
N ALA A 352 -2.83 5.25 13.21
CA ALA A 352 -2.97 5.71 14.58
C ALA A 352 -3.58 4.63 15.48
N GLY A 353 -4.60 3.93 14.99
CA GLY A 353 -5.32 2.91 15.74
C GLY A 353 -6.43 2.27 14.94
N VAL A 354 -7.18 1.39 15.58
CA VAL A 354 -8.33 0.71 14.97
C VAL A 354 -9.40 0.48 16.02
N VAL A 355 -10.65 0.73 15.64
CA VAL A 355 -11.81 0.53 16.49
C VAL A 355 -11.93 -0.96 16.81
N SER A 356 -11.68 -1.31 18.07
CA SER A 356 -11.83 -2.67 18.59
C SER A 356 -13.26 -2.95 19.01
N GLU A 357 -14.01 -1.93 19.41
CA GLU A 357 -15.41 -2.04 19.82
C GLU A 357 -16.12 -0.69 19.64
N VAL A 358 -17.41 -0.74 19.34
CA VAL A 358 -18.31 0.41 19.30
C VAL A 358 -19.33 0.23 20.42
N THR A 359 -19.26 1.05 21.46
CA THR A 359 -20.23 1.03 22.57
C THR A 359 -21.44 1.89 22.24
N GLU A 360 -22.39 1.99 23.17
CA GLU A 360 -23.54 2.88 23.01
C GLU A 360 -23.10 4.35 22.85
N ASP A 361 -22.01 4.78 23.47
CA ASP A 361 -21.65 6.20 23.57
C ASP A 361 -20.21 6.52 23.17
N ALA A 362 -19.42 5.55 22.69
CA ALA A 362 -18.02 5.76 22.35
C ALA A 362 -17.45 4.74 21.36
N PHE A 363 -16.32 5.11 20.76
CA PHE A 363 -15.38 4.15 20.16
C PHE A 363 -14.35 3.70 21.20
N LEU A 364 -14.10 2.39 21.28
CA LEU A 364 -12.89 1.85 21.90
C LEU A 364 -11.87 1.57 20.80
N VAL A 365 -10.70 2.20 20.90
CA VAL A 365 -9.69 2.17 19.84
C VAL A 365 -8.39 1.58 20.36
N GLU A 366 -7.94 0.49 19.75
CA GLU A 366 -6.61 -0.08 20.00
C GLU A 366 -5.56 0.82 19.32
N VAL A 367 -4.69 1.44 20.13
CA VAL A 367 -3.66 2.37 19.67
C VAL A 367 -2.50 1.59 19.03
N LYS A 368 -2.03 2.06 17.87
CA LYS A 368 -0.98 1.39 17.08
C LYS A 368 0.32 2.18 17.00
N ASN A 369 0.23 3.51 16.97
CA ASN A 369 1.38 4.40 17.04
C ASN A 369 1.19 5.45 18.14
N LYS A 370 2.27 6.11 18.54
CA LYS A 370 2.23 7.18 19.55
C LYS A 370 1.16 8.20 19.17
N LEU A 371 0.32 8.62 20.10
CA LEU A 371 -0.61 9.74 19.95
C LEU A 371 -0.22 10.86 20.91
N GLU A 372 -0.49 12.08 20.51
CA GLU A 372 -0.16 13.28 21.28
C GLU A 372 -1.28 14.31 21.19
N ALA A 373 -1.46 15.10 22.24
CA ALA A 373 -2.42 16.19 22.31
C ALA A 373 -2.29 17.13 21.09
N GLY A 374 -3.44 17.61 20.60
CA GLY A 374 -3.56 18.48 19.44
C GLY A 374 -3.54 17.76 18.09
N GLU A 375 -3.38 16.44 18.03
CA GLU A 375 -3.44 15.69 16.78
C GLU A 375 -4.87 15.65 16.20
N VAL A 376 -4.93 15.74 14.87
CA VAL A 376 -6.16 15.50 14.10
C VAL A 376 -6.13 14.05 13.64
N LEU A 377 -7.09 13.28 14.12
CA LEU A 377 -7.36 11.90 13.76
C LEU A 377 -8.35 11.88 12.60
N ASP A 378 -8.19 10.91 11.71
CA ASP A 378 -9.05 10.66 10.56
C ASP A 378 -9.56 9.22 10.63
N PHE A 379 -10.87 9.10 10.85
CA PHE A 379 -11.58 7.83 10.91
C PHE A 379 -12.00 7.43 9.51
N VAL A 380 -11.47 6.30 9.05
CA VAL A 380 -11.78 5.70 7.77
C VAL A 380 -12.67 4.49 8.02
N SER A 381 -13.86 4.52 7.44
CA SER A 381 -14.84 3.45 7.57
C SER A 381 -14.67 2.36 6.50
N PRO A 382 -14.95 1.09 6.84
CA PRO A 382 -15.16 0.03 5.84
C PRO A 382 -16.45 0.19 5.02
N ILE A 383 -17.45 0.91 5.54
CA ILE A 383 -18.79 1.04 4.93
C ILE A 383 -18.95 2.41 4.25
N ALA A 384 -18.53 3.48 4.93
CA ALA A 384 -18.74 4.85 4.47
C ALA A 384 -17.61 5.34 3.56
N ARG A 385 -18.00 6.04 2.48
CA ARG A 385 -17.06 6.71 1.56
C ARG A 385 -16.45 7.99 2.14
N GLU A 386 -17.13 8.66 3.04
CA GLU A 386 -16.59 9.83 3.73
C GLU A 386 -15.82 9.39 4.98
N THR A 387 -14.82 10.19 5.33
CA THR A 387 -14.07 10.03 6.57
C THR A 387 -14.53 11.08 7.57
N VAL A 388 -14.35 10.80 8.86
CA VAL A 388 -14.65 11.75 9.93
C VAL A 388 -13.35 12.15 10.59
N LEU A 389 -13.11 13.46 10.63
CA LEU A 389 -11.94 14.00 11.31
C LEU A 389 -12.30 14.33 12.76
N LEU A 390 -11.35 14.17 13.68
CA LEU A 390 -11.53 14.49 15.10
C LEU A 390 -10.23 15.04 15.66
N ARG A 391 -10.25 16.20 16.32
CA ARG A 391 -9.09 16.71 17.07
C ARG A 391 -9.19 16.29 18.53
N MET A 392 -8.11 15.69 19.02
CA MET A 392 -7.99 15.24 20.41
C MET A 392 -6.99 16.11 21.16
N TYR A 393 -7.29 16.44 22.42
CA TYR A 393 -6.40 17.20 23.32
C TYR A 393 -5.94 16.41 24.53
N ASP A 394 -6.63 15.32 24.85
CA ASP A 394 -6.23 14.32 25.82
C ASP A 394 -6.65 12.93 25.29
N PHE A 395 -6.18 11.86 25.92
CA PHE A 395 -6.57 10.49 25.61
C PHE A 395 -6.90 9.76 26.91
N GLU A 396 -8.11 9.22 27.00
CA GLU A 396 -8.56 8.42 28.13
C GLU A 396 -8.20 6.95 27.90
N ASP A 397 -7.40 6.36 28.80
CA ASP A 397 -7.13 4.92 28.82
C ASP A 397 -8.39 4.17 29.26
N ALA A 398 -8.92 3.30 28.41
CA ALA A 398 -10.18 2.60 28.65
C ALA A 398 -10.12 1.63 29.86
N ALA A 399 -8.92 1.18 30.26
CA ALA A 399 -8.76 0.27 31.39
C ALA A 399 -8.66 0.99 32.73
N THR A 400 -8.03 2.18 32.78
CA THR A 400 -7.79 2.92 34.03
C THR A 400 -8.67 4.16 34.21
N GLY A 401 -9.28 4.67 33.13
CA GLY A 401 -9.97 5.95 33.09
C GLY A 401 -9.04 7.17 33.19
N GLU A 402 -7.72 6.95 33.18
CA GLU A 402 -6.72 8.02 33.30
C GLU A 402 -6.59 8.78 31.97
N LYS A 403 -6.66 10.11 32.05
CA LYS A 403 -6.44 11.00 30.90
C LYS A 403 -4.96 11.39 30.78
N LYS A 404 -4.41 11.25 29.58
CA LYS A 404 -3.01 11.56 29.25
C LYS A 404 -2.90 12.41 28.00
N ASP A 405 -1.93 13.30 27.98
CA ASP A 405 -1.61 14.09 26.77
C ASP A 405 -0.87 13.25 25.72
N VAL A 406 -0.24 12.15 26.13
CA VAL A 406 0.54 11.26 25.27
C VAL A 406 0.23 9.81 25.58
N ILE A 407 -0.04 9.02 24.55
CA ILE A 407 -0.24 7.57 24.69
C ILE A 407 0.56 6.81 23.63
N HIS A 408 1.08 5.63 23.96
CA HIS A 408 1.95 4.85 23.08
C HIS A 408 1.24 3.55 22.65
N GLY A 409 1.34 3.17 21.37
CA GLY A 409 0.68 1.96 20.85
C GLY A 409 1.35 0.62 21.21
N GLY A 410 2.61 0.65 21.66
CA GLY A 410 3.38 -0.58 21.96
C GLY A 410 2.81 -1.44 23.10
N THR A 411 1.91 -0.90 23.92
CA THR A 411 1.34 -1.53 25.10
C THR A 411 -0.03 -2.19 24.88
N ARG A 412 -0.51 -2.31 23.62
CA ARG A 412 -1.90 -2.72 23.30
C ARG A 412 -2.94 -1.87 24.04
N THR A 413 -2.60 -0.62 24.34
CA THR A 413 -3.49 0.28 25.06
C THR A 413 -4.72 0.58 24.21
N THR A 414 -5.88 0.51 24.86
CA THR A 414 -7.15 0.88 24.25
C THR A 414 -7.57 2.22 24.81
N ILE A 415 -7.91 3.16 23.94
CA ILE A 415 -8.45 4.47 24.35
C ILE A 415 -9.95 4.52 24.16
N ARG A 416 -10.61 5.27 25.02
CA ARG A 416 -12.03 5.59 24.89
C ARG A 416 -12.18 6.94 24.20
N ILE A 417 -12.97 6.98 23.12
CA ILE A 417 -13.30 8.20 22.38
C ILE A 417 -14.82 8.38 22.40
N PRO A 418 -15.35 9.19 23.33
CA PRO A 418 -16.78 9.45 23.44
C PRO A 418 -17.37 10.11 22.19
N PHE A 419 -18.60 9.72 21.81
CA PHE A 419 -19.32 10.35 20.70
C PHE A 419 -19.66 11.81 20.95
N SER A 420 -19.70 12.24 22.21
CA SER A 420 -19.84 13.65 22.59
C SER A 420 -18.69 14.54 22.10
N LEU A 421 -17.58 13.98 21.61
CA LEU A 421 -16.49 14.75 20.99
C LEU A 421 -16.74 15.08 19.51
N PHE A 422 -17.73 14.45 18.88
CA PHE A 422 -18.05 14.62 17.47
C PHE A 422 -19.22 15.60 17.31
N ASP A 423 -19.00 16.89 17.58
CA ASP A 423 -20.02 17.96 17.66
C ASP A 423 -20.93 18.14 16.43
N HIS A 424 -20.57 17.55 15.28
CA HIS A 424 -21.30 17.66 14.01
C HIS A 424 -21.83 16.34 13.48
N GLU A 425 -21.61 15.26 14.22
CA GLU A 425 -22.04 13.93 13.82
C GLU A 425 -23.11 13.43 14.77
N ASP A 426 -24.13 12.79 14.21
CA ASP A 426 -25.12 12.08 15.02
C ASP A 426 -24.49 10.78 15.55
N PRO A 427 -24.52 10.53 16.88
CA PRO A 427 -24.03 9.28 17.46
C PRO A 427 -24.61 8.01 16.82
N GLU A 428 -25.89 8.03 16.41
CA GLU A 428 -26.51 6.91 15.70
C GLU A 428 -25.86 6.67 14.34
N VAL A 429 -25.57 7.76 13.63
CA VAL A 429 -24.88 7.75 12.33
C VAL A 429 -23.45 7.27 12.49
N LEU A 430 -22.73 7.72 13.53
CA LEU A 430 -21.38 7.24 13.84
C LEU A 430 -21.34 5.73 14.08
N ARG A 431 -22.25 5.20 14.91
CA ARG A 431 -22.34 3.75 15.17
C ARG A 431 -22.64 2.95 13.91
N ALA A 432 -23.57 3.44 13.08
CA ALA A 432 -23.95 2.76 11.85
C ALA A 432 -22.85 2.81 10.77
N ARG A 433 -22.14 3.94 10.66
CA ARG A 433 -21.13 4.17 9.62
C ARG A 433 -19.75 3.68 10.00
N PHE A 434 -19.37 3.66 11.27
CA PHE A 434 -18.01 3.32 11.72
C PHE A 434 -18.03 2.10 12.66
N PRO A 435 -18.22 0.89 12.13
CA PRO A 435 -18.26 -0.33 12.93
C PRO A 435 -16.87 -0.69 13.48
N GLN A 436 -16.80 -1.79 14.24
CA GLN A 436 -15.55 -2.48 14.55
C GLN A 436 -14.71 -2.64 13.28
N TYR A 437 -13.38 -2.53 13.42
CA TYR A 437 -12.40 -2.48 12.34
C TYR A 437 -12.34 -1.19 11.52
N SER A 438 -13.09 -0.14 11.91
CA SER A 438 -12.83 1.22 11.41
C SER A 438 -11.42 1.65 11.76
N VAL A 439 -10.70 2.18 10.78
CA VAL A 439 -9.29 2.56 10.88
C VAL A 439 -9.22 4.00 11.35
N MET A 440 -8.31 4.27 12.27
CA MET A 440 -7.93 5.61 12.67
C MET A 440 -6.53 5.88 12.14
N ARG A 441 -6.37 6.93 11.34
CA ARG A 441 -5.07 7.42 10.86
C ARG A 441 -4.84 8.85 11.35
N LYS A 442 -3.59 9.27 11.34
CA LYS A 442 -3.21 10.64 11.69
C LYS A 442 -2.16 11.17 10.75
N GLU A 443 -1.99 12.49 10.74
CA GLU A 443 -0.94 13.11 9.97
C GLU A 443 0.44 12.79 10.56
N ARG A 444 1.41 12.48 9.71
CA ARG A 444 2.79 12.24 10.10
C ARG A 444 3.60 13.53 9.91
N ALA A 445 4.37 13.93 10.93
CA ALA A 445 5.36 14.98 10.75
C ALA A 445 6.51 14.47 9.88
N LEU A 446 6.83 15.22 8.84
CA LEU A 446 7.86 14.88 7.87
C LEU A 446 8.99 15.91 7.91
N THR A 447 10.22 15.46 7.64
CA THR A 447 11.38 16.35 7.43
C THR A 447 11.28 17.03 6.05
N GLU A 448 12.03 18.11 5.83
CA GLU A 448 12.07 18.80 4.53
C GLU A 448 12.57 17.86 3.41
N GLU A 449 13.53 17.00 3.72
CA GLU A 449 13.98 15.86 2.89
C GLU A 449 12.81 14.97 2.45
N GLN A 450 12.00 14.51 3.41
CA GLN A 450 10.85 13.64 3.12
C GLN A 450 9.79 14.35 2.28
N TRP A 451 9.60 15.66 2.47
CA TRP A 451 8.73 16.47 1.61
C TRP A 451 9.29 16.63 0.20
N ALA A 452 10.60 16.82 0.04
CA ALA A 452 11.27 16.87 -1.25
C ALA A 452 11.12 15.55 -2.00
N ARG A 453 11.28 14.42 -1.29
CA ARG A 453 11.07 13.08 -1.86
C ARG A 453 9.67 12.90 -2.40
N ILE A 454 8.63 13.24 -1.62
CA ILE A 454 7.23 13.14 -2.08
C ILE A 454 6.99 13.97 -3.36
N ARG A 455 7.65 15.12 -3.49
CA ARG A 455 7.53 15.95 -4.70
C ARG A 455 8.20 15.29 -5.91
N LEU A 456 9.38 14.67 -5.73
CA LEU A 456 10.07 13.93 -6.77
C LEU A 456 9.26 12.68 -7.21
N ASP A 457 8.73 11.92 -6.24
CA ASP A 457 7.88 10.76 -6.52
C ASP A 457 6.64 11.13 -7.35
N LYS A 458 5.95 12.22 -6.98
CA LYS A 458 4.79 12.72 -7.74
C LYS A 458 5.17 13.18 -9.13
N LEU A 459 6.33 13.84 -9.29
CA LEU A 459 6.81 14.27 -10.60
C LEU A 459 7.11 13.05 -11.48
N THR A 460 7.92 12.11 -11.00
CA THR A 460 8.34 10.92 -11.76
C THR A 460 7.14 10.05 -12.14
N GLN A 461 6.20 9.83 -11.22
CA GLN A 461 4.95 9.14 -11.52
C GLN A 461 4.13 9.90 -12.59
N GLY A 462 4.03 11.22 -12.47
CA GLY A 462 3.34 12.06 -13.46
C GLY A 462 3.99 12.02 -14.85
N LEU A 463 5.32 11.93 -14.92
CA LEU A 463 6.06 11.77 -16.18
C LEU A 463 5.79 10.41 -16.82
N GLU A 464 5.84 9.32 -16.04
CA GLU A 464 5.47 7.97 -16.49
C GLU A 464 4.03 7.92 -17.04
N ILE A 465 3.05 8.39 -16.26
CA ILE A 465 1.62 8.33 -16.64
C ILE A 465 1.35 9.06 -17.97
N ASN A 466 2.04 10.18 -18.20
CA ASN A 466 1.85 10.98 -19.40
C ASN A 466 2.72 10.54 -20.59
N GLY A 467 3.62 9.56 -20.40
CA GLY A 467 4.62 9.17 -21.40
C GLY A 467 5.52 10.33 -21.83
N LYS A 468 5.77 11.29 -20.93
CA LYS A 468 6.57 12.49 -21.21
C LYS A 468 7.89 12.43 -20.46
N GLU A 469 8.97 12.70 -21.17
CA GLU A 469 10.28 12.92 -20.56
C GLU A 469 10.45 14.40 -20.26
N ASN A 470 10.98 14.71 -19.08
CA ASN A 470 11.36 16.07 -18.70
C ASN A 470 12.58 16.02 -17.80
N GLU A 471 13.73 15.72 -18.41
CA GLU A 471 15.02 15.61 -17.72
C GLU A 471 15.32 16.85 -16.87
N LYS A 472 15.05 18.06 -17.39
CA LYS A 472 15.28 19.30 -16.64
C LYS A 472 14.47 19.37 -15.34
N ALA A 473 13.19 19.02 -15.38
CA ALA A 473 12.37 18.99 -14.17
C ALA A 473 12.78 17.86 -13.22
N TYR A 474 13.14 16.70 -13.77
CA TYR A 474 13.64 15.56 -13.02
C TYR A 474 14.93 15.91 -12.28
N SER A 475 15.98 16.32 -12.99
CA SER A 475 17.28 16.70 -12.41
C SER A 475 17.10 17.79 -11.36
N LYS A 476 16.32 18.84 -11.67
CA LYS A 476 16.04 19.90 -10.68
C LYS A 476 15.45 19.36 -9.37
N ARG A 477 14.45 18.47 -9.44
CA ARG A 477 13.80 17.93 -8.23
C ARG A 477 14.66 16.90 -7.50
N ARG A 478 15.47 16.15 -8.24
CA ARG A 478 16.46 15.23 -7.68
C ARG A 478 17.54 16.01 -6.94
N ASP A 479 18.10 17.05 -7.56
CA ASP A 479 19.15 17.87 -6.97
C ASP A 479 18.62 18.62 -5.72
N GLU A 480 17.37 19.14 -5.77
CA GLU A 480 16.66 19.67 -4.59
C GLU A 480 16.52 18.61 -3.47
N LEU A 481 16.35 17.33 -3.81
CA LEU A 481 16.25 16.26 -2.82
C LEU A 481 17.61 15.95 -2.21
N ILE A 482 18.65 15.81 -3.03
CA ILE A 482 20.03 15.57 -2.59
C ILE A 482 20.46 16.66 -1.62
N GLU A 483 20.28 17.93 -1.97
CA GLU A 483 20.59 19.07 -1.09
C GLU A 483 19.89 18.96 0.28
N LYS A 484 18.63 18.49 0.32
CA LYS A 484 17.91 18.27 1.58
C LYS A 484 18.34 17.03 2.36
N ILE A 485 18.89 16.02 1.70
CA ILE A 485 19.51 14.86 2.36
C ILE A 485 20.81 15.33 3.06
N GLU A 486 21.64 16.09 2.36
CA GLU A 486 22.92 16.63 2.85
C GLU A 486 22.73 17.58 4.04
N GLU A 487 21.71 18.44 3.99
CA GLU A 487 21.35 19.32 5.12
C GLU A 487 21.06 18.56 6.42
N ASN A 488 20.67 17.27 6.35
CA ASN A 488 20.41 16.35 7.46
C ASN A 488 19.62 16.98 8.63
N THR A 489 18.60 17.78 8.29
CA THR A 489 17.76 18.45 9.27
C THR A 489 16.75 17.46 9.85
N ASN A 490 16.80 17.25 11.17
CA ASN A 490 15.81 16.43 11.88
C ASN A 490 14.52 17.17 12.22
N ASP A 491 14.39 18.42 11.77
CA ASP A 491 13.20 19.24 11.98
C ASP A 491 12.01 18.64 11.22
N ARG A 492 11.03 18.15 11.98
CA ARG A 492 9.80 17.58 11.42
C ARG A 492 8.70 18.60 11.47
N ARG A 493 8.02 18.79 10.35
CA ARG A 493 6.88 19.69 10.24
C ARG A 493 5.63 18.91 9.86
N PHE A 494 4.54 19.25 10.53
CA PHE A 494 3.20 18.89 10.10
C PHE A 494 2.78 19.85 8.99
N LYS A 495 2.00 19.34 8.03
CA LYS A 495 1.24 20.14 7.08
C LYS A 495 0.13 20.92 7.78
N THR A 496 -0.39 20.42 8.90
CA THR A 496 -1.41 21.12 9.71
C THR A 496 -0.92 21.56 11.08
N ASN A 497 -1.39 22.74 11.49
CA ASN A 497 -1.10 23.28 12.83
C ASN A 497 -1.80 22.44 13.91
N ARG A 498 -1.02 22.06 14.95
CA ARG A 498 -1.44 21.13 16.02
C ARG A 498 -1.91 21.84 17.30
N VAL A 499 -1.21 22.89 17.72
CA VAL A 499 -1.44 23.59 18.99
C VAL A 499 -1.18 25.09 18.83
N GLY A 500 -1.93 25.95 19.52
CA GLY A 500 -1.65 27.39 19.63
C GLY A 500 -2.45 28.30 18.68
N VAL A 501 -2.19 29.62 18.79
CA VAL A 501 -2.87 30.72 18.08
C VAL A 501 -2.57 30.82 16.58
N GLU A 502 -1.64 30.00 16.08
CA GLU A 502 -1.22 29.99 14.66
C GLU A 502 -2.23 29.33 13.71
N GLY A 503 -3.41 28.93 14.20
CA GLY A 503 -4.63 28.87 13.39
C GLY A 503 -5.23 27.49 13.15
N CYS A 504 -6.53 27.51 12.81
CA CYS A 504 -7.32 26.37 12.41
C CYS A 504 -6.77 25.75 11.12
N CYS A 505 -6.61 24.42 11.08
CA CYS A 505 -6.27 23.71 9.85
C CYS A 505 -7.38 23.73 8.77
N GLY A 506 -8.56 24.28 9.08
CA GLY A 506 -9.71 24.38 8.16
C GLY A 506 -10.38 23.05 7.80
N LYS A 507 -9.95 21.94 8.41
CA LYS A 507 -10.43 20.60 8.06
C LYS A 507 -11.76 20.19 8.71
N GLY A 508 -12.31 20.99 9.63
CA GLY A 508 -13.66 20.78 10.18
C GLY A 508 -13.83 19.66 11.22
N CYS A 509 -12.76 19.20 11.87
CA CYS A 509 -12.77 17.99 12.71
C CYS A 509 -13.75 17.98 13.90
N ASN A 510 -13.87 19.07 14.67
CA ASN A 510 -14.88 19.16 15.76
C ASN A 510 -15.72 20.42 15.56
N GLY A 511 -16.02 20.75 14.29
CA GLY A 511 -16.65 22.04 14.00
C GLY A 511 -15.79 23.25 14.31
N CYS A 512 -14.47 23.16 14.07
CA CYS A 512 -13.44 24.10 14.53
C CYS A 512 -13.80 25.60 14.46
N LEU A 513 -14.51 26.06 15.49
CA LEU A 513 -14.81 27.46 15.81
C LEU A 513 -13.95 27.95 16.99
N ILE A 514 -13.04 27.12 17.52
CA ILE A 514 -12.19 27.48 18.67
C ILE A 514 -11.41 28.78 18.41
N PHE A 515 -10.96 29.00 17.18
CA PHE A 515 -10.37 30.28 16.78
C PHE A 515 -11.39 31.26 16.21
N TRP A 516 -12.54 30.78 15.71
CA TRP A 516 -13.55 31.68 15.18
C TRP A 516 -14.11 32.61 16.25
N GLN A 517 -14.19 32.19 17.52
CA GLN A 517 -14.68 33.04 18.61
C GLN A 517 -13.60 33.93 19.25
N ASP A 518 -12.33 33.77 18.88
CA ASP A 518 -11.24 34.62 19.38
C ASP A 518 -11.43 36.07 18.91
N ASP A 519 -11.19 37.03 19.80
CA ASP A 519 -11.35 38.46 19.55
C ASP A 519 -10.58 38.93 18.31
N GLN A 520 -9.42 38.32 18.03
CA GLN A 520 -8.61 38.69 16.87
C GLN A 520 -9.34 38.50 15.53
N TYR A 521 -10.38 37.66 15.49
CA TYR A 521 -11.18 37.37 14.30
C TYR A 521 -12.57 38.02 14.33
N ALA A 522 -12.90 38.87 15.31
CA ALA A 522 -14.22 39.48 15.47
C ALA A 522 -14.70 40.23 14.21
N ARG A 523 -13.80 40.98 13.58
CA ARG A 523 -14.09 41.69 12.31
C ARG A 523 -14.39 40.75 11.16
N ALA A 524 -13.66 39.64 11.05
CA ALA A 524 -13.94 38.63 10.04
C ALA A 524 -15.33 38.01 10.23
N ARG A 525 -15.80 37.86 11.48
CA ARG A 525 -17.16 37.36 11.78
C ARG A 525 -18.25 38.29 11.27
N GLU A 526 -18.15 39.58 11.57
CA GLU A 526 -19.15 40.57 11.14
C GLU A 526 -19.28 40.66 9.63
N VAL A 527 -18.17 40.50 8.91
CA VAL A 527 -18.14 40.51 7.45
C VAL A 527 -18.77 39.25 6.89
N LEU A 528 -18.40 38.06 7.37
CA LEU A 528 -18.91 36.79 6.86
C LEU A 528 -20.39 36.58 7.20
N LEU A 529 -20.90 37.12 8.32
CA LEU A 529 -22.34 37.11 8.67
C LEU A 529 -23.23 37.82 7.63
N LYS A 530 -22.67 38.76 6.85
CA LYS A 530 -23.38 39.50 5.81
C LYS A 530 -23.28 38.83 4.43
N ARG A 531 -22.46 37.78 4.30
CA ARG A 531 -22.24 37.06 3.04
C ARG A 531 -23.20 35.89 2.88
N LYS A 532 -23.31 35.39 1.64
CA LYS A 532 -24.05 34.16 1.40
C LYS A 532 -23.28 32.98 1.99
N GLN A 533 -24.02 32.00 2.50
CA GLN A 533 -23.45 30.77 3.04
C GLN A 533 -22.57 30.09 1.98
N GLY A 534 -21.32 29.79 2.33
CA GLY A 534 -20.31 29.18 1.45
C GLY A 534 -19.35 30.15 0.76
N GLU A 535 -19.55 31.48 0.85
CA GLU A 535 -18.58 32.45 0.35
C GLU A 535 -17.36 32.57 1.29
N GLN A 536 -16.16 32.39 0.72
CA GLN A 536 -14.89 32.49 1.46
C GLN A 536 -14.31 33.92 1.40
N LEU A 537 -13.46 34.26 2.38
CA LEU A 537 -12.61 35.45 2.30
C LEU A 537 -11.44 35.17 1.35
N THR A 538 -11.07 36.16 0.54
CA THR A 538 -9.79 36.13 -0.19
C THR A 538 -8.62 36.23 0.79
N ARG A 539 -7.42 35.84 0.36
CA ARG A 539 -6.21 35.95 1.20
C ARG A 539 -5.96 37.39 1.68
N ALA A 540 -6.18 38.38 0.81
CA ALA A 540 -5.99 39.79 1.15
C ALA A 540 -6.99 40.25 2.24
N GLU A 541 -8.27 39.91 2.08
CA GLU A 541 -9.31 40.24 3.06
C GLU A 541 -9.05 39.54 4.40
N ALA A 542 -8.63 38.27 4.39
CA ALA A 542 -8.32 37.53 5.60
C ALA A 542 -7.15 38.17 6.38
N THR A 543 -6.16 38.75 5.68
CA THR A 543 -5.04 39.46 6.31
C THR A 543 -5.45 40.81 6.91
N GLU A 544 -6.31 41.57 6.22
CA GLU A 544 -6.77 42.89 6.71
C GLU A 544 -7.75 42.78 7.90
N LEU A 545 -8.53 41.70 7.97
CA LEU A 545 -9.57 41.50 8.98
C LEU A 545 -9.05 40.87 10.28
N LYS A 546 -7.77 40.49 10.33
CA LYS A 546 -7.12 39.96 11.53
C LYS A 546 -6.63 41.12 12.39
N LEU A 547 -7.11 41.25 13.62
CA LEU A 547 -6.57 42.24 14.56
C LEU A 547 -5.14 41.81 14.97
N PRO A 548 -4.22 42.77 15.24
CA PRO A 548 -2.93 42.44 15.85
C PRO A 548 -3.16 41.75 17.21
N ALA A 549 -2.34 40.75 17.52
CA ALA A 549 -2.42 40.05 18.81
C ALA A 549 -2.25 41.07 19.95
N ALA A 550 -3.08 40.98 20.99
CA ALA A 550 -2.87 41.75 22.21
C ALA A 550 -1.51 41.35 22.82
N GLU A 551 -0.67 42.34 23.11
CA GLU A 551 0.65 42.15 23.73
C GLU A 551 0.59 41.50 25.12
#